data_AF-A0A3Q1H5Y6-F1
#
_entry.id   AF-A0A3Q1H5Y6-F1
#
_cell.length_a   1.000
_cell.length_b   1.000
_cell.length_c   1.000
_cell.angle_alpha   90.00
_cell.angle_beta   90.00
_cell.angle_gamma   90.00
#
_symmetry.space_group_name_H-M   'P 1'
#
loop_
_entity.id
_entity.type
_entity.pdbx_description
1 polymer ?
#
loop_
_entity_poly.entity_id
_entity_poly.type
_entity_poly.pdbx_seq_one_letter_code
_entity_poly.pdbx_strand_id
1 'polypeptide(L)'
;MSNTSSIAVFSLSGFSATVNYRFTFFSLTLLCYCLILVVNVSVILTVILDENLHEPMYIFLCNLCISALYGTAGFYPKFAFDLLSDIHVISYVGCFVQVYIIYSYAKVDYSILVSMAYDRYVAICRPLEYHSVMSVRRTALLVSLSWVVPLCCETMVVGLTSTLRLCGSQIQKLYCENWSIVKLACSSATPSNIVGLILVSFYCGHVFFIVCSYIRVVKSALKSKEGRRKFIQTCVPHLLCLLNVTAALLFDIMYSRYGSASVQQSVKNFLDIQFLMLSPILNPIIYGLILTKIRNKMTKWYMMGRQRFKLRLKT
;
A
#
# COMPACT_ATOMS: atom_id res chain seq x y z
N MET A 1 -22.51 37.47 12.57
CA MET A 1 -21.16 36.87 12.66
C MET A 1 -21.35 35.46 13.22
N SER A 2 -21.29 34.43 12.39
CA SER A 2 -21.48 33.05 12.84
C SER A 2 -20.23 32.59 13.60
N ASN A 3 -20.42 32.09 14.83
CA ASN A 3 -19.39 31.45 15.64
C ASN A 3 -18.74 30.33 14.83
N THR A 4 -17.51 30.53 14.38
CA THR A 4 -16.70 29.48 13.75
C THR A 4 -16.10 28.66 14.87
N SER A 5 -16.80 27.63 15.34
CA SER A 5 -16.18 26.64 16.21
C SER A 5 -15.11 25.90 15.40
N SER A 6 -13.85 26.01 15.81
CA SER A 6 -12.77 25.21 15.24
C SER A 6 -13.05 23.74 15.51
N ILE A 7 -13.18 22.93 14.46
CA ILE A 7 -13.43 21.49 14.59
C ILE A 7 -12.22 20.83 15.23
N ALA A 8 -12.35 20.43 16.50
CA ALA A 8 -11.29 19.74 17.22
C ALA A 8 -11.25 18.23 16.92
N VAL A 9 -12.41 17.65 16.59
CA VAL A 9 -12.63 16.21 16.50
C VAL A 9 -13.57 15.86 15.35
N PHE A 10 -13.28 14.76 14.67
CA PHE A 10 -14.16 14.14 13.68
C PHE A 10 -14.84 12.89 14.26
N SER A 11 -16.11 12.67 13.86
CA SER A 11 -16.88 11.48 14.20
C SER A 11 -16.92 10.52 13.00
N LEU A 12 -16.58 9.25 13.23
CA LEU A 12 -16.52 8.19 12.21
C LEU A 12 -17.80 7.33 12.30
N SER A 13 -18.72 7.50 11.35
CA SER A 13 -20.02 6.80 11.41
C SER A 13 -20.08 5.48 10.64
N GLY A 14 -18.93 4.97 10.17
CA GLY A 14 -18.87 3.69 9.44
C GLY A 14 -19.16 2.44 10.29
N PHE A 15 -19.10 2.54 11.63
CA PHE A 15 -19.12 1.38 12.54
C PHE A 15 -20.53 0.87 12.91
N SER A 16 -21.59 1.49 12.39
CA SER A 16 -22.98 1.11 12.74
C SER A 16 -23.33 -0.35 12.40
N ALA A 17 -22.73 -0.90 11.34
CA ALA A 17 -22.92 -2.30 10.94
C ALA A 17 -22.03 -3.31 11.70
N THR A 18 -21.02 -2.84 12.44
CA THR A 18 -20.03 -3.70 13.11
C THR A 18 -20.34 -3.98 14.58
N VAL A 19 -21.31 -3.28 15.18
CA VAL A 19 -21.63 -3.33 16.62
C VAL A 19 -21.89 -4.77 17.12
N ASN A 20 -22.65 -5.56 16.38
CA ASN A 20 -23.00 -6.93 16.77
C ASN A 20 -21.83 -7.94 16.70
N TYR A 21 -20.77 -7.61 15.95
CA TYR A 21 -19.64 -8.50 15.67
C TYR A 21 -18.29 -7.88 16.04
N ARG A 22 -18.30 -6.88 16.94
CA ARG A 22 -17.12 -6.08 17.30
C ARG A 22 -15.91 -6.92 17.71
N PHE A 23 -16.12 -7.92 18.56
CA PHE A 23 -15.04 -8.81 19.04
C PHE A 23 -14.48 -9.71 17.93
N THR A 24 -15.35 -10.18 17.03
CA THR A 24 -14.94 -10.98 15.87
C THR A 24 -14.10 -10.15 14.92
N PHE A 25 -14.55 -8.95 14.55
CA PHE A 25 -13.78 -8.06 13.69
C PHE A 25 -12.49 -7.57 14.32
N PHE A 26 -12.48 -7.30 15.64
CA PHE A 26 -11.27 -6.97 16.37
C PHE A 26 -10.25 -8.12 16.31
N SER A 27 -10.69 -9.34 16.62
CA SER A 27 -9.82 -10.53 16.59
C SER A 27 -9.25 -10.79 15.20
N LEU A 28 -10.08 -10.66 14.16
CA LEU A 28 -9.65 -10.79 12.77
C LEU A 28 -8.64 -9.70 12.38
N THR A 29 -8.92 -8.45 12.74
CA THR A 29 -8.04 -7.30 12.49
C THR A 29 -6.68 -7.49 13.13
N LEU A 30 -6.65 -7.91 14.40
CA LEU A 30 -5.42 -8.18 15.14
C LEU A 30 -4.63 -9.33 14.51
N LEU A 31 -5.31 -10.43 14.15
CA LEU A 31 -4.68 -11.55 13.47
C LEU A 31 -4.04 -11.12 12.15
N CYS A 32 -4.78 -10.37 11.32
CA CYS A 32 -4.25 -9.82 10.07
C CYS A 32 -3.05 -8.90 10.31
N TYR A 33 -3.11 -8.03 11.31
CA TYR A 33 -1.99 -7.14 11.64
C TYR A 33 -0.73 -7.93 12.02
N CYS A 34 -0.86 -8.91 12.92
CA CYS A 34 0.24 -9.79 13.31
C CYS A 34 0.82 -10.55 12.11
N LEU A 35 -0.03 -11.07 11.21
CA LEU A 35 0.42 -11.76 10.00
C LEU A 35 1.21 -10.81 9.08
N ILE A 36 0.73 -9.59 8.88
CA ILE A 36 1.43 -8.57 8.07
C ILE A 36 2.80 -8.28 8.66
N LEU A 37 2.88 -8.05 9.98
CA LEU A 37 4.14 -7.79 10.67
C LEU A 37 5.11 -8.96 10.48
N VAL A 38 4.68 -10.19 10.78
CA VAL A 38 5.52 -11.38 10.70
C VAL A 38 6.02 -11.60 9.28
N VAL A 39 5.13 -11.56 8.28
CA VAL A 39 5.49 -11.84 6.88
C VAL A 39 6.45 -10.78 6.33
N ASN A 40 6.15 -9.48 6.51
CA ASN A 40 6.98 -8.41 5.96
C ASN A 40 8.33 -8.30 6.69
N VAL A 41 8.36 -8.42 8.02
CA VAL A 41 9.63 -8.43 8.78
C VAL A 41 10.49 -9.64 8.41
N SER A 42 9.89 -10.82 8.23
CA SER A 42 10.63 -12.02 7.81
C SER A 42 11.31 -11.84 6.46
N VAL A 43 10.62 -11.22 5.48
CA VAL A 43 11.19 -10.92 4.16
C VAL A 43 12.33 -9.92 4.28
N ILE A 44 12.15 -8.83 5.03
CA ILE A 44 13.19 -7.81 5.27
C ILE A 44 14.43 -8.46 5.89
N LEU A 45 14.27 -9.25 6.96
CA LEU A 45 15.38 -9.94 7.62
C LEU A 45 16.08 -10.93 6.68
N THR A 46 15.32 -11.66 5.86
CA THR A 46 15.89 -12.60 4.88
C THR A 46 16.78 -11.88 3.86
N VAL A 47 16.36 -10.71 3.38
CA VAL A 47 17.14 -9.92 2.42
C VAL A 47 18.38 -9.32 3.09
N ILE A 48 18.26 -8.77 4.30
CA ILE A 48 19.38 -8.13 5.01
C ILE A 48 20.47 -9.15 5.40
N LEU A 49 20.09 -10.36 5.81
CA LEU A 49 21.03 -11.36 6.31
C LEU A 49 21.66 -12.23 5.21
N ASP A 50 21.25 -12.09 3.96
CA ASP A 50 21.80 -12.85 2.83
C ASP A 50 22.33 -11.91 1.76
N GLU A 51 23.64 -11.72 1.74
CA GLU A 51 24.32 -10.84 0.76
C GLU A 51 24.05 -11.26 -0.70
N ASN A 52 23.72 -12.53 -0.95
CA ASN A 52 23.36 -13.00 -2.30
C ASN A 52 21.99 -12.47 -2.77
N LEU A 53 21.22 -11.86 -1.88
CA LEU A 53 19.96 -11.21 -2.17
C LEU A 53 20.12 -9.69 -2.29
N HIS A 54 21.32 -9.11 -2.24
CA HIS A 54 21.53 -7.67 -2.45
C HIS A 54 21.49 -7.26 -3.95
N GLU A 55 20.60 -7.89 -4.72
CA GLU A 55 20.29 -7.49 -6.10
C GLU A 55 19.17 -6.43 -6.10
N PRO A 56 19.10 -5.53 -7.11
CA PRO A 56 18.13 -4.42 -7.14
C PRO A 56 16.67 -4.82 -6.88
N MET A 57 16.22 -5.95 -7.44
CA MET A 57 14.87 -6.46 -7.27
C MET A 57 14.50 -6.72 -5.80
N TYR A 58 15.42 -7.31 -5.03
CA TYR A 58 15.20 -7.62 -3.62
C TYR A 58 15.29 -6.37 -2.74
N ILE A 59 16.10 -5.38 -3.13
CA ILE A 59 16.13 -4.07 -2.48
C ILE A 59 14.77 -3.37 -2.63
N PHE A 60 14.18 -3.40 -3.83
CA PHE A 60 12.82 -2.88 -4.04
C PHE A 60 11.78 -3.66 -3.24
N LEU A 61 11.89 -4.98 -3.18
CA LEU A 61 10.98 -5.82 -2.38
C LEU A 61 11.07 -5.49 -0.88
N CYS A 62 12.27 -5.28 -0.35
CA CYS A 62 12.49 -4.86 1.03
C CYS A 62 11.80 -3.52 1.31
N ASN A 63 11.95 -2.55 0.39
CA ASN A 63 11.26 -1.26 0.50
C ASN A 63 9.73 -1.38 0.42
N LEU A 64 9.21 -2.30 -0.39
CA LEU A 64 7.78 -2.58 -0.47
C LEU A 64 7.26 -3.13 0.88
N CYS A 65 8.02 -4.01 1.52
CA CYS A 65 7.70 -4.51 2.87
C CYS A 65 7.76 -3.40 3.93
N ILE A 66 8.74 -2.50 3.86
CA ILE A 66 8.84 -1.35 4.77
C ILE A 66 7.63 -0.42 4.60
N SER A 67 7.26 -0.13 3.34
CA SER A 67 6.09 0.66 3.00
C SER A 67 4.80 0.02 3.56
N ALA A 68 4.63 -1.30 3.41
CA ALA A 68 3.51 -2.04 4.01
C ALA A 68 3.45 -1.90 5.54
N LEU A 69 4.58 -2.01 6.25
CA LEU A 69 4.64 -1.81 7.70
C LEU A 69 4.28 -0.37 8.08
N TYR A 70 4.76 0.61 7.33
CA TYR A 70 4.45 2.03 7.51
C TYR A 70 2.95 2.32 7.36
N GLY A 71 2.33 1.87 6.24
CA GLY A 71 0.91 2.08 5.99
C GLY A 71 0.02 1.42 7.04
N THR A 72 0.35 0.19 7.43
CA THR A 72 -0.43 -0.56 8.40
C THR A 72 -0.31 -0.01 9.82
N ALA A 73 0.84 0.57 10.19
CA ALA A 73 1.00 1.28 11.47
C ALA A 73 0.11 2.53 11.58
N GLY A 74 -0.21 3.22 10.47
CA GLY A 74 -1.11 4.39 10.47
C GLY A 74 -2.60 4.04 10.54
N PHE A 75 -2.99 2.85 10.08
CA PHE A 75 -4.40 2.44 9.99
C PHE A 75 -4.82 1.49 11.13
N TYR A 76 -4.11 0.36 11.29
CA TYR A 76 -4.56 -0.76 12.11
C TYR A 76 -4.73 -0.43 13.60
N PRO A 77 -3.81 0.29 14.27
CA PRO A 77 -3.94 0.56 15.70
C PRO A 77 -5.21 1.35 16.03
N LYS A 78 -5.50 2.40 15.25
CA LYS A 78 -6.70 3.22 15.44
C LYS A 78 -7.96 2.44 15.10
N PHE A 79 -7.94 1.70 13.99
CA PHE A 79 -9.09 0.89 13.58
C PHE A 79 -9.42 -0.20 14.60
N ALA A 80 -8.41 -0.88 15.15
CA ALA A 80 -8.60 -1.89 16.20
C ALA A 80 -9.14 -1.27 17.51
N PHE A 81 -8.66 -0.08 17.88
CA PHE A 81 -9.20 0.67 19.01
C PHE A 81 -10.68 1.04 18.80
N ASP A 82 -11.01 1.56 17.62
CA ASP A 82 -12.37 1.98 17.28
C ASP A 82 -13.36 0.82 17.24
N LEU A 83 -12.92 -0.39 16.85
CA LEU A 83 -13.78 -1.58 16.91
C LEU A 83 -14.23 -1.92 18.33
N LEU A 84 -13.45 -1.59 19.36
CA LEU A 84 -13.79 -1.87 20.76
C LEU A 84 -14.44 -0.68 21.48
N SER A 85 -14.28 0.54 20.94
CA SER A 85 -14.81 1.77 21.53
C SER A 85 -16.29 1.94 21.21
N ASP A 86 -17.07 2.43 22.18
CA ASP A 86 -18.45 2.87 21.91
C ASP A 86 -18.50 4.28 21.29
N ILE A 87 -17.38 5.02 21.38
CA ILE A 87 -17.23 6.39 20.83
C ILE A 87 -16.19 6.36 19.70
N HIS A 88 -16.65 6.57 18.48
CA HIS A 88 -15.84 6.50 17.26
C HIS A 88 -15.40 7.90 16.83
N VAL A 89 -14.43 8.47 17.55
CA VAL A 89 -13.92 9.81 17.27
C VAL A 89 -12.43 9.83 17.03
N ILE A 90 -11.95 10.81 16.27
CA ILE A 90 -10.53 11.02 15.99
C ILE A 90 -10.22 12.51 16.03
N SER A 91 -9.09 12.87 16.63
CA SER A 91 -8.65 14.28 16.67
C SER A 91 -8.39 14.80 15.26
N TYR A 92 -8.56 16.11 15.06
CA TYR A 92 -8.27 16.75 13.78
C TYR A 92 -6.87 16.38 13.25
N VAL A 93 -5.84 16.52 14.10
CA VAL A 93 -4.46 16.19 13.73
C VAL A 93 -4.30 14.69 13.46
N GLY A 94 -4.88 13.82 14.29
CA GLY A 94 -4.83 12.37 14.09
C GLY A 94 -5.45 11.94 12.77
N CYS A 95 -6.53 12.60 12.34
CA CYS A 95 -7.19 12.36 11.07
C CYS A 95 -6.28 12.69 9.88
N PHE A 96 -5.61 13.85 9.91
CA PHE A 96 -4.66 14.23 8.87
C PHE A 96 -3.40 13.36 8.84
N VAL A 97 -2.90 12.93 10.00
CA VAL A 97 -1.79 11.97 10.08
C VAL A 97 -2.20 10.61 9.48
N GLN A 98 -3.40 10.13 9.78
CA GLN A 98 -3.92 8.88 9.22
C GLN A 98 -4.07 8.97 7.69
N VAL A 99 -4.64 10.08 7.19
CA VAL A 99 -4.72 10.37 5.74
C VAL A 99 -3.33 10.38 5.12
N TYR A 100 -2.40 11.14 5.70
CA TYR A 100 -1.03 11.24 5.18
C TYR A 100 -0.38 9.87 5.04
N ILE A 101 -0.44 9.04 6.09
CA ILE A 101 0.18 7.71 6.08
C ILE A 101 -0.47 6.80 5.05
N ILE A 102 -1.80 6.72 5.01
CA ILE A 102 -2.52 5.82 4.11
C ILE A 102 -2.24 6.16 2.63
N TYR A 103 -2.36 7.43 2.26
CA TYR A 103 -2.20 7.84 0.86
C TYR A 103 -0.74 7.86 0.42
N SER A 104 0.19 8.28 1.28
CA SER A 104 1.62 8.20 0.94
C SER A 104 2.08 6.74 0.82
N TYR A 105 1.66 5.85 1.73
CA TYR A 105 1.89 4.40 1.61
C TYR A 105 1.46 3.86 0.24
N ALA A 106 0.21 4.10 -0.17
CA ALA A 106 -0.32 3.61 -1.44
C ALA A 106 0.49 4.11 -2.63
N LYS A 107 0.89 5.39 -2.61
CA LYS A 107 1.69 6.04 -3.65
C LYS A 107 3.14 5.55 -3.70
N VAL A 108 3.74 5.26 -2.54
CA VAL A 108 5.07 4.67 -2.41
C VAL A 108 5.06 3.26 -2.98
N ASP A 109 4.09 2.42 -2.59
CA ASP A 109 3.92 1.07 -3.15
C ASP A 109 3.85 1.12 -4.68
N TYR A 110 3.03 2.03 -5.22
CA TYR A 110 2.91 2.21 -6.67
C TYR A 110 4.23 2.60 -7.33
N SER A 111 4.98 3.54 -6.74
CA SER A 111 6.26 4.02 -7.28
C SER A 111 7.36 2.94 -7.23
N ILE A 112 7.38 2.14 -6.15
CA ILE A 112 8.26 0.98 -6.04
C ILE A 112 7.91 -0.04 -7.13
N LEU A 113 6.63 -0.33 -7.36
CA LEU A 113 6.20 -1.24 -8.42
C LEU A 113 6.62 -0.78 -9.82
N VAL A 114 6.56 0.54 -10.12
CA VAL A 114 7.12 1.11 -11.35
C VAL A 114 8.61 0.82 -11.46
N SER A 115 9.36 1.04 -10.37
CA SER A 115 10.81 0.80 -10.34
C SER A 115 11.15 -0.69 -10.53
N MET A 116 10.37 -1.60 -9.94
CA MET A 116 10.50 -3.04 -10.16
C MET A 116 10.19 -3.42 -11.62
N ALA A 117 9.14 -2.84 -12.22
CA ALA A 117 8.80 -3.07 -13.62
C ALA A 117 9.92 -2.61 -14.56
N TYR A 118 10.52 -1.46 -14.26
CA TYR A 118 11.68 -0.94 -14.99
C TYR A 118 12.89 -1.86 -14.87
N ASP A 119 13.23 -2.30 -13.65
CA ASP A 119 14.30 -3.29 -13.42
C ASP A 119 14.10 -4.56 -14.26
N ARG A 120 12.89 -5.14 -14.22
CA ARG A 120 12.55 -6.34 -15.01
C ARG A 120 12.62 -6.09 -16.52
N TYR A 121 12.17 -4.93 -16.98
CA TYR A 121 12.29 -4.53 -18.38
C TYR A 121 13.74 -4.52 -18.84
N VAL A 122 14.63 -3.85 -18.10
CA VAL A 122 16.05 -3.79 -18.47
C VAL A 122 16.68 -5.20 -18.41
N ALA A 123 16.39 -5.99 -17.37
CA ALA A 123 16.94 -7.33 -17.22
C ALA A 123 16.56 -8.29 -18.36
N ILE A 124 15.32 -8.19 -18.87
CA ILE A 124 14.80 -9.12 -19.89
C ILE A 124 14.99 -8.60 -21.31
N CYS A 125 14.77 -7.31 -21.55
CA CYS A 125 14.83 -6.72 -22.88
C CYS A 125 16.23 -6.21 -23.25
N ARG A 126 17.10 -5.94 -22.27
CA ARG A 126 18.46 -5.41 -22.48
C ARG A 126 19.49 -6.10 -21.56
N PRO A 127 19.62 -7.45 -21.61
CA PRO A 127 20.45 -8.19 -20.67
C PRO A 127 21.94 -7.79 -20.71
N LEU A 128 22.48 -7.46 -21.89
CA LEU A 128 23.88 -7.05 -22.06
C LEU A 128 24.21 -5.70 -21.41
N GLU A 129 23.21 -4.81 -21.33
CA GLU A 129 23.36 -3.47 -20.74
C GLU A 129 22.95 -3.43 -19.26
N TYR A 130 22.40 -4.52 -18.71
CA TYR A 130 21.74 -4.51 -17.39
C TYR A 130 22.64 -3.97 -16.27
N HIS A 131 23.88 -4.47 -16.15
CA HIS A 131 24.78 -4.04 -15.08
C HIS A 131 25.29 -2.60 -15.25
N SER A 132 25.33 -2.09 -16.48
CA SER A 132 25.65 -0.69 -16.77
C SER A 132 24.47 0.23 -16.45
N VAL A 133 23.25 -0.23 -16.75
CA VAL A 133 22.02 0.56 -16.58
C VAL A 133 21.46 0.51 -15.16
N MET A 134 21.49 -0.65 -14.49
CA MET A 134 21.02 -0.87 -13.12
C MET A 134 22.20 -1.05 -12.18
N SER A 135 22.91 0.05 -11.93
CA SER A 135 23.94 0.12 -10.90
C SER A 135 23.35 0.37 -9.52
N VAL A 136 24.08 0.02 -8.45
CA VAL A 136 23.68 0.27 -7.05
C VAL A 136 23.29 1.73 -6.82
N ARG A 137 24.03 2.69 -7.42
CA ARG A 137 23.73 4.12 -7.33
C ARG A 137 22.37 4.46 -7.94
N ARG A 138 22.05 3.90 -9.11
CA ARG A 138 20.76 4.12 -9.77
C ARG A 138 19.63 3.44 -9.02
N THR A 139 19.84 2.23 -8.47
CA THR A 139 18.86 1.58 -7.60
C THR A 139 18.56 2.44 -6.37
N ALA A 140 19.60 2.95 -5.69
CA ALA A 140 19.43 3.83 -4.54
C ALA A 140 18.67 5.13 -4.91
N LEU A 141 18.96 5.72 -6.07
CA LEU A 141 18.24 6.87 -6.58
C LEU A 141 16.76 6.55 -6.85
N LEU A 142 16.46 5.44 -7.53
CA LEU A 142 15.08 5.01 -7.82
C LEU A 142 14.29 4.74 -6.54
N VAL A 143 14.91 4.09 -5.55
CA VAL A 143 14.31 3.89 -4.22
C VAL A 143 14.01 5.25 -3.57
N SER A 144 14.99 6.16 -3.56
CA SER A 144 14.84 7.48 -2.94
C SER A 144 13.71 8.28 -3.59
N LEU A 145 13.64 8.29 -4.93
CA LEU A 145 12.57 8.95 -5.68
C LEU A 145 11.20 8.30 -5.42
N SER A 146 11.17 6.97 -5.27
CA SER A 146 9.94 6.22 -4.97
C SER A 146 9.35 6.55 -3.59
N TRP A 147 10.15 7.12 -2.68
CA TRP A 147 9.70 7.59 -1.37
C TRP A 147 9.43 9.10 -1.36
N VAL A 148 10.44 9.89 -1.76
CA VAL A 148 10.41 11.36 -1.64
C VAL A 148 9.27 11.96 -2.44
N VAL A 149 9.07 11.53 -3.70
CA VAL A 149 8.04 12.11 -4.57
C VAL A 149 6.63 11.89 -3.98
N PRO A 150 6.21 10.65 -3.64
CA PRO A 150 4.94 10.41 -2.95
C PRO A 150 4.75 11.21 -1.66
N LEU A 151 5.77 11.27 -0.80
CA LEU A 151 5.70 11.97 0.48
C LEU A 151 5.49 13.49 0.28
N CYS A 152 6.24 14.10 -0.64
CA CYS A 152 6.08 15.52 -0.97
C CYS A 152 4.70 15.80 -1.58
N CYS A 153 4.24 14.95 -2.51
CA CYS A 153 2.91 15.08 -3.09
C CYS A 153 1.82 15.00 -2.02
N GLU A 154 1.94 14.09 -1.05
CA GLU A 154 0.95 13.97 0.03
C GLU A 154 1.01 15.13 1.01
N THR A 155 2.21 15.64 1.33
CA THR A 155 2.36 16.85 2.16
C THR A 155 1.65 18.03 1.53
N MET A 156 1.76 18.20 0.22
CA MET A 156 1.05 19.27 -0.51
C MET A 156 -0.47 19.08 -0.45
N VAL A 157 -0.98 17.86 -0.66
CA VAL A 157 -2.42 17.56 -0.60
C VAL A 157 -2.98 17.82 0.78
N VAL A 158 -2.35 17.26 1.82
CA VAL A 158 -2.76 17.45 3.21
C VAL A 158 -2.67 18.92 3.63
N GLY A 159 -1.60 19.61 3.23
CA GLY A 159 -1.43 21.04 3.49
C GLY A 159 -2.51 21.91 2.83
N LEU A 160 -2.95 21.57 1.62
CA LEU A 160 -4.07 22.27 0.99
C LEU A 160 -5.39 21.96 1.71
N THR A 161 -5.66 20.69 1.99
CA THR A 161 -6.91 20.29 2.67
C THR A 161 -7.02 20.86 4.08
N SER A 162 -5.92 21.04 4.81
CA SER A 162 -5.93 21.62 6.16
C SER A 162 -6.28 23.12 6.18
N THR A 163 -6.09 23.84 5.08
CA THR A 163 -6.48 25.26 4.95
C THR A 163 -7.97 25.48 4.70
N LEU A 164 -8.73 24.41 4.41
CA LEU A 164 -10.16 24.51 4.13
C LEU A 164 -10.94 24.88 5.39
N ARG A 165 -11.94 25.76 5.22
CA ARG A 165 -12.92 26.04 6.28
C ARG A 165 -13.95 24.92 6.29
N LEU A 166 -13.87 24.10 7.32
CA LEU A 166 -14.79 22.98 7.54
C LEU A 166 -16.06 23.47 8.25
N CYS A 167 -17.22 23.00 7.79
CA CYS A 167 -18.52 23.25 8.43
C CYS A 167 -19.18 21.97 8.97
N GLY A 168 -18.60 20.79 8.72
CA GLY A 168 -19.06 19.51 9.24
C GLY A 168 -17.93 18.69 9.83
N SER A 169 -18.25 17.83 10.80
CA SER A 169 -17.29 16.99 11.52
C SER A 169 -17.57 15.48 11.39
N GLN A 170 -18.62 15.09 10.66
CA GLN A 170 -19.02 13.69 10.53
C GLN A 170 -18.50 13.07 9.23
N ILE A 171 -17.67 12.04 9.34
CA ILE A 171 -17.10 11.28 8.23
C ILE A 171 -17.83 9.92 8.16
N GLN A 172 -18.47 9.64 7.02
CA GLN A 172 -19.23 8.39 6.79
C GLN A 172 -18.34 7.22 6.33
N LYS A 173 -17.17 7.07 6.96
CA LYS A 173 -16.20 6.00 6.71
C LYS A 173 -15.67 5.45 8.03
N LEU A 174 -14.96 4.32 7.96
CA LEU A 174 -14.32 3.67 9.11
C LEU A 174 -12.96 4.28 9.49
N TYR A 175 -12.44 5.16 8.64
CA TYR A 175 -11.18 5.88 8.84
C TYR A 175 -11.24 7.23 8.12
N CYS A 176 -10.23 8.07 8.36
CA CYS A 176 -10.11 9.35 7.72
C CYS A 176 -9.63 9.25 6.27
N GLU A 177 -10.44 9.78 5.36
CA GLU A 177 -10.17 9.84 3.93
C GLU A 177 -10.14 11.31 3.49
N ASN A 178 -9.14 11.71 2.70
CA ASN A 178 -8.96 13.12 2.30
C ASN A 178 -10.21 13.69 1.61
N TRP A 179 -10.81 12.94 0.70
CA TRP A 179 -11.99 13.39 -0.04
C TRP A 179 -13.22 13.57 0.86
N SER A 180 -13.40 12.68 1.84
CA SER A 180 -14.43 12.84 2.85
C SER A 180 -14.26 14.13 3.67
N ILE A 181 -13.02 14.54 3.98
CA ILE A 181 -12.73 15.82 4.64
C ILE A 181 -13.06 17.00 3.72
N VAL A 182 -12.65 16.92 2.44
CA VAL A 182 -12.92 17.97 1.45
C VAL A 182 -14.43 18.21 1.27
N LYS A 183 -15.26 17.14 1.31
CA LYS A 183 -16.73 17.25 1.25
C LYS A 183 -17.35 17.99 2.43
N LEU A 184 -16.66 18.07 3.58
CA LEU A 184 -17.15 18.77 4.77
C LEU A 184 -16.82 20.28 4.75
N ALA A 185 -16.08 20.74 3.74
CA ALA A 185 -15.73 22.14 3.59
C ALA A 185 -16.92 22.97 3.10
N CYS A 186 -17.06 24.17 3.66
CA CYS A 186 -17.98 25.21 3.18
C CYS A 186 -17.26 26.33 2.41
N SER A 187 -15.92 26.35 2.44
CA SER A 187 -15.10 27.16 1.53
C SER A 187 -14.92 26.47 0.18
N SER A 188 -14.54 27.23 -0.85
CA SER A 188 -14.24 26.66 -2.16
C SER A 188 -13.08 25.66 -2.08
N ALA A 189 -13.34 24.41 -2.49
CA ALA A 189 -12.34 23.34 -2.55
C ALA A 189 -11.63 23.25 -3.93
N THR A 190 -11.75 24.31 -4.75
CA THR A 190 -11.21 24.34 -6.13
C THR A 190 -9.72 23.99 -6.20
N PRO A 191 -8.82 24.54 -5.34
CA PRO A 191 -7.41 24.17 -5.37
C PRO A 191 -7.16 22.69 -5.09
N SER A 192 -7.82 22.12 -4.06
CA SER A 192 -7.73 20.70 -3.73
C SER A 192 -8.25 19.80 -4.85
N ASN A 193 -9.32 20.23 -5.53
CA ASN A 193 -9.88 19.50 -6.68
C ASN A 193 -8.90 19.46 -7.87
N ILE A 194 -8.30 20.60 -8.22
CA ILE A 194 -7.32 20.70 -9.31
C ILE A 194 -6.09 19.84 -9.01
N VAL A 195 -5.52 19.96 -7.81
CA VAL A 195 -4.36 19.14 -7.41
C VAL A 195 -4.70 17.65 -7.40
N GLY A 196 -5.90 17.29 -6.93
CA GLY A 196 -6.38 15.92 -6.99
C GLY A 196 -6.44 15.38 -8.43
N LEU A 197 -6.91 16.19 -9.39
CA LEU A 197 -6.99 15.78 -10.80
C LEU A 197 -5.60 15.62 -11.44
N ILE A 198 -4.65 16.53 -11.12
CA ILE A 198 -3.27 16.44 -11.57
C ILE A 198 -2.62 15.15 -11.07
N LEU A 199 -2.80 14.83 -9.79
CA LEU A 199 -2.26 13.60 -9.20
C LEU A 199 -2.87 12.34 -9.84
N VAL A 200 -4.20 12.31 -10.02
CA VAL A 200 -4.85 11.19 -10.72
C VAL A 200 -4.25 11.01 -12.12
N SER A 201 -4.06 12.09 -12.86
CA SER A 201 -3.46 12.05 -14.20
C SER A 201 -2.02 11.54 -14.18
N PHE A 202 -1.22 11.98 -13.21
CA PHE A 202 0.17 11.53 -13.03
C PHE A 202 0.25 10.02 -12.75
N TYR A 203 -0.57 9.50 -11.83
CA TYR A 203 -0.60 8.06 -11.53
C TYR A 203 -1.24 7.22 -12.65
N CYS A 204 -2.19 7.75 -13.42
CA CYS A 204 -2.64 7.12 -14.66
C CYS A 204 -1.49 6.96 -15.67
N GLY A 205 -0.58 7.95 -15.75
CA GLY A 205 0.65 7.85 -16.53
C GLY A 205 1.56 6.71 -16.06
N HIS A 206 1.71 6.52 -14.74
CA HIS A 206 2.43 5.37 -14.19
C HIS A 206 1.79 4.04 -14.60
N VAL A 207 0.46 3.90 -14.49
CA VAL A 207 -0.27 2.69 -14.91
C VAL A 207 0.03 2.38 -16.39
N PHE A 208 -0.07 3.39 -17.25
CA PHE A 208 0.20 3.26 -18.67
C PHE A 208 1.64 2.81 -18.94
N PHE A 209 2.62 3.45 -18.28
CA PHE A 209 4.02 3.08 -18.41
C PHE A 209 4.28 1.63 -18.00
N ILE A 210 3.67 1.18 -16.90
CA ILE A 210 3.80 -0.20 -16.44
C ILE A 210 3.20 -1.16 -17.47
N VAL A 211 1.98 -0.91 -17.95
CA VAL A 211 1.33 -1.75 -18.96
C VAL A 211 2.19 -1.85 -20.22
N CYS A 212 2.69 -0.72 -20.75
CA CYS A 212 3.57 -0.71 -21.92
C CYS A 212 4.86 -1.50 -21.68
N SER A 213 5.48 -1.36 -20.50
CA SER A 213 6.69 -2.09 -20.12
C SER A 213 6.43 -3.60 -20.09
N TYR A 214 5.35 -4.05 -19.45
CA TYR A 214 5.00 -5.46 -19.37
C TYR A 214 4.60 -6.05 -20.72
N ILE A 215 3.95 -5.31 -21.62
CA ILE A 215 3.69 -5.78 -22.99
C ILE A 215 5.00 -6.12 -23.69
N ARG A 216 6.02 -5.26 -23.56
CA ARG A 216 7.36 -5.52 -24.14
C ARG A 216 8.04 -6.72 -23.50
N VAL A 217 7.95 -6.84 -22.17
CA VAL A 217 8.49 -7.97 -21.42
C VAL A 217 7.82 -9.29 -21.84
N VAL A 218 6.50 -9.33 -21.96
CA VAL A 218 5.73 -10.50 -22.45
C VAL A 218 6.19 -10.88 -23.85
N LYS A 219 6.25 -9.91 -24.78
CA LYS A 219 6.69 -10.16 -26.16
C LYS A 219 8.11 -10.74 -26.22
N SER A 220 9.03 -10.24 -25.38
CA SER A 220 10.39 -10.76 -25.30
C SER A 220 10.43 -12.17 -24.70
N ALA A 221 9.71 -12.38 -23.60
CA ALA A 221 9.66 -13.65 -22.88
C ALA A 221 9.07 -14.79 -23.72
N LEU A 222 8.06 -14.52 -24.56
CA LEU A 222 7.42 -15.52 -25.40
C LEU A 222 8.36 -16.11 -26.47
N LYS A 223 9.49 -15.46 -26.78
CA LYS A 223 10.46 -15.92 -27.79
C LYS A 223 11.20 -17.21 -27.41
N SER A 224 11.30 -17.56 -26.12
CA SER A 224 11.98 -18.79 -25.69
C SER A 224 11.27 -19.47 -24.51
N LYS A 225 11.36 -20.80 -24.41
CA LYS A 225 10.78 -21.55 -23.28
C LYS A 225 11.38 -21.10 -21.93
N GLU A 226 12.67 -20.79 -21.90
CA GLU A 226 13.33 -20.27 -20.69
C GLU A 226 12.88 -18.85 -20.34
N GLY A 227 12.71 -17.98 -21.33
CA GLY A 227 12.15 -16.63 -21.18
C GLY A 227 10.73 -16.67 -20.62
N ARG A 228 9.87 -17.58 -21.11
CA ARG A 228 8.51 -17.80 -20.59
C ARG A 228 8.52 -18.23 -19.13
N ARG A 229 9.41 -19.16 -18.75
CA ARG A 229 9.53 -19.62 -17.37
C ARG A 229 9.97 -18.49 -16.43
N LYS A 230 10.99 -17.71 -16.82
CA LYS A 230 11.45 -16.54 -16.05
C LYS A 230 10.36 -15.47 -15.93
N PHE A 231 9.59 -15.24 -16.99
CA PHE A 231 8.44 -14.33 -16.98
C PHE A 231 7.34 -14.76 -16.01
N ILE A 232 6.90 -16.02 -16.09
CA ILE A 232 5.83 -16.52 -15.20
C ILE A 232 6.26 -16.44 -13.73
N GLN A 233 7.52 -16.75 -13.43
CA GLN A 233 8.05 -16.72 -12.05
C GLN A 233 8.31 -15.32 -11.51
N THR A 234 8.50 -14.31 -12.34
CA THR A 234 8.91 -12.98 -11.85
C THR A 234 7.88 -11.89 -12.14
N CYS A 235 7.23 -11.91 -13.31
CA CYS A 235 6.41 -10.81 -13.82
C CYS A 235 4.90 -10.95 -13.54
N VAL A 236 4.35 -12.17 -13.59
CA VAL A 236 2.96 -12.44 -13.20
C VAL A 236 2.64 -12.00 -11.76
N PRO A 237 3.52 -12.25 -10.76
CA PRO A 237 3.41 -11.71 -9.41
C PRO A 237 3.16 -10.19 -9.38
N HIS A 238 4.01 -9.44 -10.09
CA HIS A 238 3.93 -7.98 -10.17
C HIS A 238 2.65 -7.51 -10.84
N LEU A 239 2.24 -8.16 -11.94
CA LEU A 239 1.03 -7.79 -12.67
C LEU A 239 -0.24 -8.03 -11.83
N LEU A 240 -0.31 -9.13 -11.09
CA LEU A 240 -1.44 -9.42 -10.19
C LEU A 240 -1.50 -8.41 -9.04
N CYS A 241 -0.36 -8.11 -8.43
CA CYS A 241 -0.25 -7.07 -7.40
C CYS A 241 -0.69 -5.71 -7.92
N LEU A 242 -0.18 -5.30 -9.09
CA LEU A 242 -0.53 -4.03 -9.72
C LEU A 242 -2.01 -3.96 -10.07
N LEU A 243 -2.56 -5.01 -10.68
CA LEU A 243 -3.97 -5.06 -11.05
C LEU A 243 -4.85 -4.91 -9.81
N ASN A 244 -4.54 -5.63 -8.73
CA ASN A 244 -5.30 -5.58 -7.49
C ASN A 244 -5.25 -4.18 -6.86
N VAL A 245 -4.05 -3.59 -6.72
CA VAL A 245 -3.84 -2.25 -6.17
C VAL A 245 -4.56 -1.19 -7.02
N THR A 246 -4.40 -1.26 -8.34
CA THR A 246 -4.98 -0.28 -9.27
C THR A 246 -6.49 -0.37 -9.31
N ALA A 247 -7.04 -1.59 -9.38
CA ALA A 247 -8.48 -1.81 -9.37
C ALA A 247 -9.09 -1.29 -8.06
N ALA A 248 -8.45 -1.56 -6.92
CA ALA A 248 -8.95 -1.11 -5.62
C ALA A 248 -8.88 0.42 -5.47
N LEU A 249 -7.77 1.06 -5.87
CA LEU A 249 -7.64 2.52 -5.82
C LEU A 249 -8.58 3.24 -6.79
N LEU A 250 -8.71 2.74 -8.04
CA LEU A 250 -9.67 3.30 -8.99
C LEU A 250 -11.10 3.14 -8.51
N PHE A 251 -11.42 1.98 -7.93
CA PHE A 251 -12.74 1.75 -7.36
C PHE A 251 -13.02 2.70 -6.20
N ASP A 252 -12.09 2.85 -5.24
CA ASP A 252 -12.24 3.77 -4.11
C ASP A 252 -12.38 5.23 -4.59
N ILE A 253 -11.53 5.70 -5.50
CA ILE A 253 -11.61 7.08 -6.02
C ILE A 253 -12.91 7.32 -6.79
N MET A 254 -13.28 6.41 -7.69
CA MET A 254 -14.49 6.54 -8.50
C MET A 254 -15.74 6.47 -7.64
N TYR A 255 -15.76 5.57 -6.66
CA TYR A 255 -16.88 5.44 -5.74
C TYR A 255 -16.97 6.63 -4.77
N SER A 256 -15.85 7.08 -4.23
CA SER A 256 -15.80 8.23 -3.32
C SER A 256 -16.22 9.53 -4.03
N ARG A 257 -15.95 9.66 -5.34
CA ARG A 257 -16.35 10.84 -6.15
C ARG A 257 -17.75 10.74 -6.77
N TYR A 258 -18.13 9.58 -7.30
CA TYR A 258 -19.34 9.41 -8.14
C TYR A 258 -20.33 8.37 -7.60
N GLY A 259 -20.01 7.73 -6.47
CA GLY A 259 -20.85 6.70 -5.87
C GLY A 259 -22.21 7.23 -5.43
N SER A 260 -23.26 6.48 -5.76
CA SER A 260 -24.62 6.75 -5.30
C SER A 260 -24.77 6.46 -3.81
N ALA A 261 -25.64 7.23 -3.14
CA ALA A 261 -26.06 7.00 -1.76
C ALA A 261 -26.78 5.64 -1.55
N SER A 262 -27.25 5.01 -2.63
CA SER A 262 -28.05 3.77 -2.61
C SER A 262 -27.30 2.48 -2.27
N VAL A 263 -25.96 2.49 -2.22
CA VAL A 263 -25.16 1.30 -1.88
C VAL A 263 -25.14 1.10 -0.36
N GLN A 264 -25.27 -0.15 0.10
CA GLN A 264 -25.26 -0.50 1.53
C GLN A 264 -23.91 -0.14 2.18
N GLN A 265 -23.94 0.46 3.38
CA GLN A 265 -22.74 0.91 4.09
C GLN A 265 -21.72 -0.22 4.35
N SER A 266 -22.19 -1.45 4.59
CA SER A 266 -21.34 -2.63 4.78
C SER A 266 -20.48 -2.94 3.55
N VAL A 267 -21.04 -2.76 2.34
CA VAL A 267 -20.33 -2.97 1.06
C VAL A 267 -19.29 -1.88 0.85
N LYS A 268 -19.62 -0.62 1.17
CA LYS A 268 -18.66 0.51 1.11
C LYS A 268 -17.47 0.26 2.04
N ASN A 269 -17.77 -0.10 3.28
CA ASN A 269 -16.77 -0.40 4.30
C ASN A 269 -15.86 -1.57 3.89
N PHE A 270 -16.42 -2.63 3.32
CA PHE A 270 -15.64 -3.77 2.84
C PHE A 270 -14.66 -3.36 1.72
N LEU A 271 -15.14 -2.58 0.76
CA LEU A 271 -14.33 -2.12 -0.38
C LEU A 271 -13.22 -1.15 0.06
N ASP A 272 -13.54 -0.24 0.99
CA ASP A 272 -12.59 0.70 1.57
C ASP A 272 -11.46 0.01 2.35
N ILE A 273 -11.77 -1.09 3.04
CA ILE A 273 -10.81 -1.86 3.87
C ILE A 273 -10.05 -2.88 3.03
N GLN A 274 -10.66 -3.45 1.99
CA GLN A 274 -10.08 -4.51 1.18
C GLN A 274 -8.69 -4.12 0.65
N PHE A 275 -8.52 -2.90 0.14
CA PHE A 275 -7.20 -2.44 -0.32
C PHE A 275 -6.14 -2.43 0.79
N LEU A 276 -6.52 -1.89 1.96
CA LEU A 276 -5.64 -1.71 3.11
C LEU A 276 -5.25 -3.03 3.79
N MET A 277 -6.08 -4.07 3.66
CA MET A 277 -5.77 -5.40 4.23
C MET A 277 -5.13 -6.35 3.23
N LEU A 278 -5.63 -6.41 1.98
CA LEU A 278 -5.16 -7.40 1.02
C LEU A 278 -3.80 -7.03 0.40
N SER A 279 -3.52 -5.75 0.12
CA SER A 279 -2.25 -5.38 -0.50
C SER A 279 -1.03 -5.73 0.38
N PRO A 280 -0.98 -5.36 1.67
CA PRO A 280 0.18 -5.66 2.54
C PRO A 280 0.45 -7.15 2.77
N ILE A 281 -0.57 -8.00 2.63
CA ILE A 281 -0.48 -9.46 2.80
C ILE A 281 -0.09 -10.11 1.47
N LEU A 282 -0.80 -9.77 0.39
CA LEU A 282 -0.62 -10.41 -0.90
C LEU A 282 0.74 -10.08 -1.50
N ASN A 283 1.23 -8.85 -1.35
CA ASN A 283 2.51 -8.42 -1.93
C ASN A 283 3.67 -9.36 -1.50
N PRO A 284 4.01 -9.48 -0.22
CA PRO A 284 5.13 -10.35 0.21
C PRO A 284 4.84 -11.85 0.07
N ILE A 285 3.58 -12.30 0.09
CA ILE A 285 3.25 -13.71 -0.18
C ILE A 285 3.50 -14.05 -1.65
N ILE A 286 2.99 -13.21 -2.55
CA ILE A 286 3.16 -13.33 -3.99
C ILE A 286 4.65 -13.27 -4.35
N TYR A 287 5.42 -12.33 -3.79
CA TYR A 287 6.87 -12.27 -4.03
C TYR A 287 7.65 -13.37 -3.31
N GLY A 288 7.37 -13.65 -2.05
CA GLY A 288 8.10 -14.61 -1.23
C GLY A 288 7.87 -16.08 -1.61
N LEU A 289 6.66 -16.46 -2.04
CA LEU A 289 6.35 -17.82 -2.49
C LEU A 289 6.83 -18.09 -3.93
N ILE A 290 6.84 -17.06 -4.77
CA ILE A 290 7.15 -17.23 -6.20
C ILE A 290 8.65 -17.00 -6.47
N LEU A 291 9.31 -16.12 -5.70
CA LEU A 291 10.78 -16.02 -5.73
C LEU A 291 11.39 -17.22 -5.01
N THR A 292 11.70 -18.25 -5.80
CA THR A 292 12.32 -19.50 -5.35
C THR A 292 13.54 -19.29 -4.46
N LYS A 293 14.35 -18.25 -4.70
CA LYS A 293 15.49 -17.89 -3.83
C LYS A 293 15.05 -17.54 -2.40
N ILE A 294 14.05 -16.66 -2.23
CA ILE A 294 13.54 -16.26 -0.91
C ILE A 294 12.86 -17.45 -0.24
N ARG A 295 11.98 -18.15 -0.96
CA ARG A 295 11.30 -19.35 -0.45
C ARG A 295 12.28 -20.37 0.10
N ASN A 296 13.32 -20.72 -0.67
CA ASN A 296 14.30 -21.72 -0.25
C ASN A 296 15.07 -21.28 1.00
N LYS A 297 15.39 -19.99 1.13
CA LYS A 297 16.08 -19.44 2.31
C LYS A 297 15.16 -19.41 3.53
N MET A 298 13.91 -18.97 3.39
CA MET A 298 12.91 -19.02 4.46
C MET A 298 12.67 -20.46 4.95
N THR A 299 12.52 -21.42 4.04
CA THR A 299 12.35 -22.84 4.41
C THR A 299 13.58 -23.36 5.15
N LYS A 300 14.80 -23.01 4.70
CA LYS A 300 16.04 -23.40 5.39
C LYS A 300 16.10 -22.83 6.81
N TRP A 301 15.79 -21.56 6.99
CA TRP A 301 15.76 -20.93 8.32
C TRP A 301 14.68 -21.51 9.23
N TYR A 302 13.48 -21.73 8.72
CA TYR A 302 12.41 -22.39 9.46
C TYR A 302 12.82 -23.79 9.93
N MET A 303 13.46 -24.58 9.05
CA MET A 303 13.98 -25.90 9.40
C MET A 303 15.08 -25.82 10.48
N MET A 304 16.04 -24.89 10.35
CA MET A 304 17.10 -24.69 11.35
C MET A 304 16.53 -24.21 12.70
N GLY A 305 15.55 -23.32 12.70
CA GLY A 305 14.86 -22.85 13.91
C GLY A 305 14.10 -23.98 14.61
N ARG A 306 13.37 -24.82 13.85
CA ARG A 306 12.68 -26.00 14.36
C ARG A 306 13.66 -27.02 14.96
N GLN A 307 14.84 -27.18 14.36
CA GLN A 307 15.88 -28.08 14.86
C GLN A 307 16.51 -27.56 16.16
N ARG A 308 16.79 -26.24 16.26
CA ARG A 308 17.26 -25.60 17.49
C ARG A 308 16.23 -25.65 18.62
N PHE A 309 14.94 -25.47 18.32
CA PHE A 309 13.86 -25.59 19.29
C PHE A 309 13.71 -27.02 19.83
N LYS A 310 13.78 -28.03 18.93
CA LYS A 310 13.81 -29.44 19.33
C LYS A 310 15.02 -29.82 20.18
N LEU A 311 16.18 -29.19 19.94
CA LEU A 311 17.39 -29.40 20.75
C LEU A 311 17.25 -28.80 22.16
N ARG A 312 16.64 -27.62 22.28
CA ARG A 312 16.38 -26.98 23.59
C ARG A 312 15.30 -27.66 24.44
N LEU A 313 14.39 -28.41 23.82
CA LEU A 313 13.37 -29.21 24.53
C LEU A 313 13.91 -30.57 25.02
N LYS A 314 15.11 -30.97 24.60
CA LYS A 314 15.77 -32.23 25.00
C LYS A 314 16.85 -32.06 26.07
N THR A 315 17.19 -30.82 26.40
CA THR A 315 18.02 -30.40 27.54
C THR A 315 17.12 -29.88 28.65
#